data_AF-A0A960HJ76-F1
#
_entry.id   AF-A0A960HJ76-F1
#
_cell.length_a   1.000
_cell.length_b   1.000
_cell.length_c   1.000
_cell.angle_alpha   90.00
_cell.angle_beta   90.00
_cell.angle_gamma   90.00
#
_symmetry.space_group_name_H-M   'P 1'
#
loop_
_entity.id
_entity.type
_entity.pdbx_description
1 polymer ?
#
loop_
_entity_poly.entity_id
_entity_poly.type
_entity_poly.pdbx_seq_one_letter_code
_entity_poly.pdbx_strand_id
1 'polypeptide(L)'
;MAHGYPTDPVDEDLERSTNKVMAVGAVLLVAMALAFPVYLQFEPGARADSRADNVTSLANEGESIWSFNCSSCHGQDGGGVTAPALNSKQFLQEATDAQARQLVAVGVPGTQMSAFSQDFGGPLTSEQIRAVITYVRSWEDDAPDDPEWRTRPLAAGSTSATTTTTPEG
;
A
#
# COMPACT_ATOMS: atom_id res chain seq x y z
N MET A 1 28.97 75.98 6.75
CA MET A 1 28.05 76.34 5.64
C MET A 1 27.58 75.04 5.02
N ALA A 2 26.38 74.60 5.38
CA ALA A 2 25.75 73.41 4.80
C ALA A 2 25.07 73.85 3.50
N HIS A 3 25.64 73.50 2.35
CA HIS A 3 24.95 73.66 1.07
C HIS A 3 23.98 72.50 0.91
N GLY A 4 22.72 72.73 1.28
CA GLY A 4 21.63 71.82 0.97
C GLY A 4 21.33 71.91 -0.52
N TYR A 5 21.53 70.81 -1.24
CA TYR A 5 21.04 70.67 -2.62
C TYR A 5 19.50 70.58 -2.56
N PRO A 6 18.74 71.38 -3.32
CA PRO A 6 17.29 71.22 -3.40
C PRO A 6 17.01 69.86 -4.04
N THR A 7 16.32 68.98 -3.32
CA THR A 7 15.83 67.73 -3.90
C THR A 7 14.73 68.09 -4.89
N ASP A 8 14.95 67.84 -6.18
CA ASP A 8 13.93 68.06 -7.20
C ASP A 8 12.78 67.06 -6.97
N PRO A 9 11.51 67.50 -7.05
CA PRO A 9 10.34 66.66 -6.73
C PRO A 9 10.23 65.41 -7.62
N VAL A 10 10.88 65.42 -8.79
CA VAL A 10 10.95 64.26 -9.71
C VAL A 10 11.82 63.14 -9.15
N ASP A 11 12.89 63.45 -8.41
CA ASP A 11 13.81 62.44 -7.87
C ASP A 11 13.17 61.67 -6.69
N GLU A 12 12.37 62.34 -5.86
CA GLU A 12 11.65 61.70 -4.73
C GLU A 12 10.57 60.72 -5.23
N ASP A 13 9.90 61.05 -6.34
CA ASP A 13 8.91 60.18 -6.97
C ASP A 13 9.56 58.94 -7.59
N LEU A 14 10.74 59.08 -8.19
CA LEU A 14 11.52 57.96 -8.73
C LEU A 14 11.94 57.01 -7.60
N GLU A 15 12.56 57.52 -6.54
CA GLU A 15 12.98 56.72 -5.38
C GLU A 15 11.81 55.99 -4.72
N ARG A 16 10.66 56.67 -4.57
CA ARG A 16 9.43 56.09 -4.02
C ARG A 16 8.88 54.97 -4.91
N SER A 17 8.97 55.12 -6.23
CA SER A 17 8.53 54.09 -7.18
C SER A 17 9.45 52.86 -7.16
N THR A 18 10.77 53.06 -7.13
CA THR A 18 11.76 51.99 -7.06
C THR A 18 11.64 51.22 -5.76
N ASN A 19 11.52 51.90 -4.62
CA ASN A 19 11.36 51.25 -3.31
C ASN A 19 10.07 50.42 -3.23
N LYS A 20 8.97 50.88 -3.85
CA LYS A 20 7.74 50.10 -3.94
C LYS A 20 7.91 48.83 -4.76
N VAL A 21 8.58 48.90 -5.91
CA VAL A 21 8.82 47.72 -6.76
C VAL A 21 9.73 46.71 -6.05
N MET A 22 10.79 47.17 -5.39
CA MET A 22 11.69 46.31 -4.62
C MET A 22 10.98 45.68 -3.41
N ALA A 23 10.12 46.43 -2.72
CA ALA A 23 9.31 45.90 -1.63
C ALA A 23 8.32 44.84 -2.10
N VAL A 24 7.62 45.06 -3.23
CA VAL A 24 6.73 44.06 -3.83
C VAL A 24 7.49 42.81 -4.22
N GLY A 25 8.66 42.95 -4.86
CA GLY A 25 9.52 41.82 -5.21
C GLY A 25 9.98 41.03 -3.99
N ALA A 26 10.42 41.71 -2.92
CA ALA A 26 10.83 41.07 -1.68
C ALA A 26 9.67 40.33 -1.00
N VAL A 27 8.47 40.91 -0.98
CA VAL A 27 7.27 40.26 -0.43
C VAL A 27 6.90 39.01 -1.23
N LEU A 28 6.93 39.06 -2.56
CA LEU A 28 6.66 37.89 -3.40
C LEU A 28 7.69 36.77 -3.21
N LEU A 29 8.99 37.14 -3.11
CA LEU A 29 10.05 36.18 -2.84
C LEU A 29 9.86 35.51 -1.47
N VAL A 30 9.58 36.28 -0.43
CA VAL A 30 9.29 35.75 0.92
C VAL A 30 8.04 34.88 0.89
N ALA A 31 6.97 35.30 0.20
CA ALA A 31 5.76 34.52 0.07
C ALA A 31 6.01 33.15 -0.59
N MET A 32 6.79 33.10 -1.68
CA MET A 32 7.18 31.83 -2.33
C MET A 32 8.12 30.99 -1.45
N ALA A 33 9.08 31.64 -0.77
CA ALA A 33 10.02 30.98 0.13
C ALA A 33 9.34 30.38 1.37
N LEU A 34 8.21 30.95 1.81
CA LEU A 34 7.36 30.41 2.88
C LEU A 34 6.34 29.39 2.36
N ALA A 35 5.83 29.56 1.14
CA ALA A 35 4.90 28.61 0.53
C ALA A 35 5.53 27.23 0.34
N PHE A 36 6.82 27.15 0.01
CA PHE A 36 7.53 25.88 -0.17
C PHE A 36 7.60 25.02 1.11
N PRO A 37 8.09 25.49 2.27
CA PRO A 37 8.09 24.69 3.50
C PRO A 37 6.67 24.40 4.02
N VAL A 38 5.71 25.31 3.80
CA VAL A 38 4.30 25.04 4.11
C VAL A 38 3.77 23.90 3.24
N TYR A 39 4.09 23.88 1.95
CA TYR A 39 3.73 22.79 1.04
C TYR A 39 4.34 21.46 1.50
N LEU A 40 5.63 21.43 1.86
CA LEU A 40 6.30 20.23 2.38
C LEU A 40 5.61 19.64 3.64
N GLN A 41 4.94 20.46 4.46
CA GLN A 41 4.17 19.98 5.62
C GLN A 41 2.91 19.20 5.22
N PHE A 42 2.29 19.52 4.08
CA PHE A 42 1.07 18.87 3.58
C PHE A 42 1.35 17.69 2.63
N GLU A 43 2.54 17.62 2.03
CA GLU A 43 2.94 16.52 1.16
C GLU A 43 2.92 15.09 1.78
N PRO A 44 3.39 14.85 3.03
CA PRO A 44 3.45 13.49 3.56
C PRO A 44 2.07 12.85 3.70
N GLY A 45 1.04 13.64 4.05
CA GLY A 45 -0.35 13.17 4.11
C GLY A 45 -0.88 12.77 2.75
N ALA A 46 -0.77 13.66 1.76
CA ALA A 46 -1.23 13.38 0.40
C ALA A 46 -0.57 12.13 -0.23
N ARG A 47 0.74 11.91 0.03
CA ARG A 47 1.46 10.71 -0.42
C ARG A 47 1.03 9.44 0.32
N ALA A 48 0.72 9.54 1.62
CA ALA A 48 0.21 8.42 2.42
C ALA A 48 -1.19 8.00 1.94
N ASP A 49 -2.09 8.97 1.72
CA ASP A 49 -3.44 8.72 1.24
C ASP A 49 -3.41 8.06 -0.15
N SER A 50 -2.62 8.62 -1.08
CA SER A 50 -2.44 8.02 -2.41
C SER A 50 -1.88 6.58 -2.34
N ARG A 51 -0.99 6.30 -1.39
CA ARG A 51 -0.45 4.94 -1.20
C ARG A 51 -1.54 4.00 -0.67
N ALA A 52 -2.34 4.44 0.30
CA ALA A 52 -3.44 3.66 0.85
C ALA A 52 -4.46 3.34 -0.24
N ASP A 53 -4.87 4.33 -1.03
CA ASP A 53 -5.80 4.16 -2.17
C ASP A 53 -5.26 3.15 -3.18
N ASN A 54 -3.97 3.22 -3.51
CA ASN A 54 -3.32 2.25 -4.41
C ASN A 54 -3.33 0.83 -3.83
N VAL A 55 -3.06 0.66 -2.53
CA VAL A 55 -3.10 -0.66 -1.87
C VAL A 55 -4.52 -1.22 -1.89
N THR A 56 -5.53 -0.41 -1.59
CA THR A 56 -6.94 -0.83 -1.65
C THR A 56 -7.34 -1.21 -3.08
N SER A 57 -6.96 -0.41 -4.08
CA SER A 57 -7.23 -0.74 -5.48
C SER A 57 -6.58 -2.05 -5.91
N LEU A 58 -5.33 -2.30 -5.50
CA LEU A 58 -4.63 -3.55 -5.78
C LEU A 58 -5.28 -4.75 -5.07
N ALA A 59 -5.72 -4.58 -3.83
CA ALA A 59 -6.44 -5.63 -3.11
C ALA A 59 -7.76 -6.00 -3.81
N ASN A 60 -8.52 -5.02 -4.28
CA ASN A 60 -9.77 -5.25 -5.01
C ASN A 60 -9.54 -5.97 -6.36
N GLU A 61 -8.49 -5.60 -7.10
CA GLU A 61 -8.10 -6.34 -8.31
C GLU A 61 -7.68 -7.77 -7.96
N GLY A 62 -6.88 -7.91 -6.91
CA GLY A 62 -6.42 -9.20 -6.38
C GLY A 62 -7.57 -10.12 -5.98
N GLU A 63 -8.61 -9.59 -5.34
CA GLU A 63 -9.83 -10.33 -4.96
C GLU A 63 -10.52 -10.93 -6.19
N SER A 64 -10.68 -10.14 -7.24
CA SER A 64 -11.30 -10.63 -8.48
C SER A 64 -10.49 -11.77 -9.07
N ILE A 65 -9.17 -11.60 -9.18
CA ILE A 65 -8.28 -12.64 -9.69
C ILE A 65 -8.32 -13.89 -8.79
N TRP A 66 -8.30 -13.71 -7.47
CA TRP A 66 -8.39 -14.79 -6.49
C TRP A 66 -9.66 -15.61 -6.67
N SER A 67 -10.81 -14.95 -6.84
CA SER A 67 -12.10 -15.62 -7.02
C SER A 67 -12.15 -16.55 -8.23
N PHE A 68 -11.44 -16.21 -9.31
CA PHE A 68 -11.43 -17.00 -10.55
C PHE A 68 -10.33 -18.05 -10.61
N ASN A 69 -9.19 -17.81 -9.94
CA ASN A 69 -7.98 -18.63 -10.14
C ASN A 69 -7.57 -19.44 -8.90
N CYS A 70 -7.94 -18.99 -7.69
CA CYS A 70 -7.34 -19.50 -6.44
C CYS A 70 -8.38 -20.10 -5.49
N SER A 71 -9.56 -19.48 -5.41
CA SER A 71 -10.60 -19.76 -4.41
C SER A 71 -11.12 -21.20 -4.43
N SER A 72 -11.12 -21.86 -5.59
CA SER A 72 -11.62 -23.23 -5.74
C SER A 72 -10.80 -24.26 -4.95
N CYS A 73 -9.51 -23.98 -4.72
CA CYS A 73 -8.61 -24.83 -3.96
C CYS A 73 -8.28 -24.25 -2.58
N HIS A 74 -8.03 -22.94 -2.51
CA HIS A 74 -7.62 -22.26 -1.28
C HIS A 74 -8.79 -21.66 -0.49
N GLY A 75 -10.03 -21.81 -0.96
CA GLY A 75 -11.23 -21.25 -0.34
C GLY A 75 -11.45 -19.79 -0.70
N GLN A 76 -12.71 -19.34 -0.65
CA GLN A 76 -13.07 -17.95 -0.95
C GLN A 76 -12.32 -16.98 -0.04
N ASP A 77 -12.25 -17.29 1.25
CA ASP A 77 -11.60 -16.45 2.27
C ASP A 77 -10.17 -16.92 2.60
N GLY A 78 -9.54 -17.73 1.74
CA GLY A 78 -8.20 -18.26 1.99
C GLY A 78 -8.12 -19.38 3.03
N GLY A 79 -9.25 -19.85 3.56
CA GLY A 79 -9.32 -20.86 4.62
C GLY A 79 -8.95 -22.29 4.24
N GLY A 80 -8.57 -22.54 2.99
CA GLY A 80 -8.17 -23.85 2.46
C GLY A 80 -9.35 -24.81 2.24
N VAL A 81 -9.41 -25.43 1.05
CA VAL A 81 -10.38 -26.48 0.71
C VAL A 81 -9.61 -27.75 0.33
N THR A 82 -9.11 -27.80 -0.90
CA THR A 82 -8.24 -28.87 -1.43
C THR A 82 -6.78 -28.46 -1.49
N ALA A 83 -6.46 -27.26 -1.00
CA ALA A 83 -5.10 -26.75 -0.82
C ALA A 83 -4.96 -26.07 0.57
N PRO A 84 -3.72 -25.82 1.05
CA PRO A 84 -3.44 -25.19 2.33
C PRO A 84 -4.18 -23.86 2.57
N ALA A 85 -4.44 -23.55 3.85
CA ALA A 85 -5.04 -22.28 4.26
C ALA A 85 -4.01 -21.14 4.18
N LEU A 86 -4.27 -20.16 3.31
CA LEU A 86 -3.40 -19.00 3.10
C LEU A 86 -3.80 -17.78 3.93
N ASN A 87 -4.95 -17.82 4.61
CA ASN A 87 -5.34 -16.79 5.58
C ASN A 87 -4.82 -17.09 7.00
N SER A 88 -4.02 -18.15 7.18
CA SER A 88 -3.47 -18.49 8.50
C SER A 88 -2.41 -17.48 8.94
N LYS A 89 -2.41 -17.17 10.24
CA LYS A 89 -1.41 -16.30 10.85
C LYS A 89 0.02 -16.80 10.61
N GLN A 90 0.23 -18.11 10.66
CA GLN A 90 1.53 -18.76 10.44
C GLN A 90 2.02 -18.56 9.01
N PHE A 91 1.18 -18.79 8.00
CA PHE A 91 1.57 -18.54 6.62
C PHE A 91 1.91 -17.07 6.40
N LEU A 92 1.03 -16.17 6.86
CA LEU A 92 1.19 -14.73 6.65
C LEU A 92 2.45 -14.19 7.36
N GLN A 93 2.82 -14.73 8.51
CA GLN A 93 4.04 -14.30 9.22
C GLN A 93 5.33 -14.93 8.67
N GLU A 94 5.28 -16.16 8.16
CA GLU A 94 6.47 -16.88 7.70
C GLU A 94 6.82 -16.61 6.23
N ALA A 95 5.81 -16.51 5.36
CA ALA A 95 6.04 -16.31 3.94
C ALA A 95 6.24 -14.83 3.65
N THR A 96 7.35 -14.46 3.01
CA THR A 96 7.52 -13.10 2.48
C THR A 96 6.72 -12.90 1.19
N ASP A 97 6.40 -11.65 0.85
CA ASP A 97 5.71 -11.34 -0.41
C ASP A 97 6.49 -11.81 -1.64
N ALA A 98 7.82 -11.73 -1.60
CA ALA A 98 8.66 -12.19 -2.69
C ALA A 98 8.54 -13.72 -2.85
N GLN A 99 8.54 -14.47 -1.76
CA GLN A 99 8.35 -15.92 -1.79
C GLN A 99 6.95 -16.28 -2.26
N ALA A 100 5.90 -15.64 -1.72
CA ALA A 100 4.53 -15.90 -2.12
C ALA A 100 4.30 -15.60 -3.62
N ARG A 101 4.79 -14.45 -4.11
CA ARG A 101 4.75 -14.12 -5.55
C ARG A 101 5.52 -15.13 -6.39
N GLN A 102 6.67 -15.61 -5.92
CA GLN A 102 7.45 -16.62 -6.64
C GLN A 102 6.67 -17.93 -6.74
N LEU A 103 6.09 -18.41 -5.65
CA LEU A 103 5.28 -19.64 -5.63
C LEU A 103 4.08 -19.55 -6.57
N VAL A 104 3.40 -18.39 -6.62
CA VAL A 104 2.32 -18.16 -7.59
C VAL A 104 2.85 -18.11 -9.02
N ALA A 105 3.99 -17.44 -9.24
CA ALA A 105 4.56 -17.26 -10.57
C ALA A 105 4.96 -18.59 -11.22
N VAL A 106 5.71 -19.44 -10.50
CA VAL A 106 6.22 -20.72 -11.01
C VAL A 106 5.34 -21.92 -10.70
N GLY A 107 4.38 -21.78 -9.79
CA GLY A 107 3.65 -22.90 -9.22
C GLY A 107 4.49 -23.70 -8.21
N VAL A 108 3.91 -24.78 -7.68
CA VAL A 108 4.57 -25.67 -6.72
C VAL A 108 4.79 -27.04 -7.36
N PRO A 109 6.04 -27.41 -7.71
CA PRO A 109 6.35 -28.69 -8.34
C PRO A 109 5.82 -29.88 -7.53
N GLY A 110 5.24 -30.86 -8.23
CA GLY A 110 4.67 -32.05 -7.60
C GLY A 110 3.29 -31.85 -6.97
N THR A 111 2.65 -30.68 -7.18
CA THR A 111 1.29 -30.38 -6.72
C THR A 111 0.37 -30.02 -7.89
N GLN A 112 -0.91 -29.80 -7.61
CA GLN A 112 -1.87 -29.28 -8.61
C GLN A 112 -1.74 -27.76 -8.85
N MET A 113 -0.92 -27.05 -8.05
CA MET A 113 -0.71 -25.61 -8.22
C MET A 113 0.29 -25.38 -9.35
N SER A 114 -0.23 -25.18 -10.57
CA SER A 114 0.57 -24.86 -11.76
C SER A 114 1.15 -23.44 -11.70
N ALA A 115 2.03 -23.12 -12.65
CA ALA A 115 2.48 -21.75 -12.85
C ALA A 115 1.32 -20.84 -13.27
N PHE A 116 1.25 -19.64 -12.68
CA PHE A 116 0.26 -18.63 -13.07
C PHE A 116 0.86 -17.43 -13.80
N SER A 117 2.18 -17.21 -13.71
CA SER A 117 2.81 -16.11 -14.45
C SER A 117 2.89 -16.39 -15.95
N GLN A 118 2.67 -15.36 -16.76
CA GLN A 118 2.89 -15.39 -18.21
C GLN A 118 4.31 -15.82 -18.59
N ASP A 119 5.32 -15.48 -17.78
CA ASP A 119 6.71 -15.89 -18.01
C ASP A 119 6.90 -17.41 -17.92
N PHE A 120 5.99 -18.10 -17.24
CA PHE A 120 5.98 -19.55 -17.03
C PHE A 120 4.77 -20.23 -17.70
N GLY A 121 4.11 -19.55 -18.64
CA GLY A 121 3.00 -20.08 -19.43
C GLY A 121 1.61 -19.98 -18.80
N GLY A 122 1.49 -19.29 -17.67
CA GLY A 122 0.21 -18.98 -17.03
C GLY A 122 -0.47 -17.71 -17.56
N PRO A 123 -1.67 -17.36 -17.08
CA PRO A 123 -2.44 -16.24 -17.62
C PRO A 123 -2.10 -14.87 -17.03
N LEU A 124 -1.43 -14.80 -15.87
CA LEU A 124 -1.32 -13.59 -15.06
C LEU A 124 -0.02 -12.81 -15.32
N THR A 125 -0.11 -11.48 -15.32
CA THR A 125 1.06 -10.59 -15.29
C THR A 125 1.70 -10.54 -13.90
N SER A 126 2.94 -10.07 -13.81
CA SER A 126 3.63 -9.85 -12.54
C SER A 126 2.91 -8.84 -11.63
N GLU A 127 2.30 -7.80 -12.21
CA GLU A 127 1.41 -6.86 -11.52
C GLU A 127 0.16 -7.54 -10.97
N GLN A 128 -0.50 -8.40 -11.75
CA GLN A 128 -1.67 -9.15 -11.30
C GLN A 128 -1.33 -10.12 -10.16
N ILE A 129 -0.18 -10.78 -10.22
CA ILE A 129 0.31 -11.61 -9.12
C ILE A 129 0.57 -10.77 -7.87
N ARG A 130 1.11 -9.54 -8.02
CA ARG A 130 1.25 -8.60 -6.90
C ARG A 130 -0.10 -8.22 -6.30
N ALA A 131 -1.10 -7.96 -7.14
CA ALA A 131 -2.46 -7.66 -6.69
C ALA A 131 -3.04 -8.82 -5.87
N VAL A 132 -2.91 -10.07 -6.35
CA VAL A 132 -3.33 -11.27 -5.59
C VAL A 132 -2.64 -11.37 -4.24
N ILE A 133 -1.33 -11.19 -4.17
CA ILE A 133 -0.63 -11.23 -2.88
C ILE A 133 -1.04 -10.06 -1.98
N THR A 134 -1.32 -8.88 -2.53
CA THR A 134 -1.86 -7.74 -1.77
C THR A 134 -3.22 -8.08 -1.16
N TYR A 135 -4.08 -8.81 -1.88
CA TYR A 135 -5.34 -9.31 -1.35
C TYR A 135 -5.13 -10.38 -0.26
N VAL A 136 -4.23 -11.34 -0.46
CA VAL A 136 -3.91 -12.33 0.59
C VAL A 136 -3.42 -11.66 1.88
N ARG A 137 -2.69 -10.53 1.75
CA ARG A 137 -2.22 -9.72 2.89
C ARG A 137 -3.33 -8.96 3.60
N SER A 138 -4.46 -8.69 2.96
CA SER A 138 -5.56 -7.97 3.63
C SER A 138 -6.19 -8.77 4.77
N TRP A 139 -5.89 -10.08 4.88
CA TRP A 139 -6.36 -10.92 5.98
C TRP A 139 -5.47 -10.87 7.23
N GLU A 140 -4.32 -10.19 7.20
CA GLU A 140 -3.35 -10.21 8.32
C GLU A 140 -3.94 -9.75 9.66
N ASP A 141 -4.84 -8.77 9.65
CA ASP A 141 -5.47 -8.23 10.86
C ASP A 141 -6.44 -9.23 11.52
N ASP A 142 -7.13 -10.04 10.71
CA ASP A 142 -8.18 -10.99 11.14
C ASP A 142 -7.75 -12.47 11.01
N ALA A 143 -6.46 -12.72 10.76
CA ALA A 143 -5.93 -14.04 10.45
C ALA A 143 -6.11 -15.03 11.62
N PRO A 144 -6.79 -16.19 11.43
CA PRO A 144 -6.90 -17.21 12.47
C PRO A 144 -5.53 -17.83 12.78
N ASP A 145 -5.38 -18.23 14.05
CA ASP A 145 -4.27 -19.07 14.49
C ASP A 145 -4.49 -20.51 13.99
N ASP A 146 -3.71 -20.93 13.01
CA ASP A 146 -3.77 -22.28 12.41
C ASP A 146 -2.36 -22.86 12.24
N PRO A 147 -1.78 -23.48 13.29
CA PRO A 147 -0.45 -24.07 13.22
C PRO A 147 -0.34 -25.23 12.22
N GLU A 148 -1.47 -25.84 11.85
CA GLU A 148 -1.54 -26.97 10.93
C GLU A 148 -1.89 -26.55 9.50
N TRP A 149 -1.79 -25.26 9.17
CA TRP A 149 -2.22 -24.70 7.87
C TRP A 149 -1.68 -25.43 6.63
N ARG A 150 -0.50 -26.06 6.72
CA ARG A 150 0.12 -26.86 5.65
C ARG A 150 -0.39 -28.30 5.57
N THR A 151 -0.66 -28.89 6.72
CA THR A 151 -0.80 -30.34 6.94
C THR A 151 -2.24 -30.76 7.21
N ARG A 152 -3.14 -29.79 7.44
CA ARG A 152 -4.54 -30.06 7.70
C ARG A 152 -5.15 -30.90 6.57
N PRO A 153 -5.78 -32.04 6.88
CA PRO A 153 -6.41 -32.87 5.86
C PRO A 153 -7.45 -32.04 5.09
N LEU A 154 -7.35 -32.08 3.76
CA LEU A 154 -8.12 -31.32 2.76
C LEU A 154 -9.66 -31.56 2.77
N ALA A 155 -10.19 -32.12 3.86
CA ALA A 155 -11.60 -32.41 4.09
C ALA A 155 -12.11 -31.91 5.46
N ALA A 156 -11.23 -31.43 6.35
CA ALA A 156 -11.62 -30.92 7.66
C ALA A 156 -11.85 -29.40 7.56
N GLY A 157 -13.06 -28.99 7.19
CA GLY A 157 -13.50 -27.60 7.31
C GLY A 157 -13.24 -27.07 8.72
N SER A 158 -12.95 -25.77 8.82
CA SER A 158 -12.60 -25.09 10.06
C SER A 158 -13.73 -25.14 11.09
N THR A 159 -13.71 -26.15 11.96
CA THR A 159 -14.41 -26.05 13.23
C THR A 159 -13.49 -25.36 14.21
N SER A 160 -13.76 -24.07 14.43
CA SER A 160 -13.17 -23.30 15.52
C SER A 160 -13.30 -24.09 16.82
N ALA A 161 -12.16 -24.51 17.38
CA ALA A 161 -12.11 -25.17 18.67
C ALA A 161 -12.40 -24.14 19.77
N THR A 162 -13.69 -23.90 20.01
CA THR A 162 -14.17 -23.27 21.24
C THR A 162 -13.69 -24.13 22.41
N THR A 163 -12.67 -23.65 23.11
CA THR A 163 -12.19 -24.24 24.36
C THR A 163 -13.27 -24.01 25.42
N THR A 164 -14.17 -24.98 25.58
CA THR A 164 -15.11 -25.02 26.70
C THR A 164 -14.35 -25.52 27.92
N THR A 165 -13.91 -24.59 28.76
CA THR A 165 -13.48 -24.85 30.13
C THR A 165 -14.65 -25.41 30.93
N THR A 166 -14.60 -26.68 31.30
CA THR A 166 -15.50 -27.30 32.29
C THR A 166 -15.02 -26.92 33.70
N PRO A 167 -15.85 -26.36 34.59
CA PRO A 167 -15.52 -26.27 36.00
C PRO A 167 -15.90 -27.59 36.70
N GLU A 168 -14.95 -28.13 37.46
CA GLU A 168 -15.19 -29.25 38.38
C GLU A 168 -16.10 -28.80 39.53
N GLY A 169 -17.13 -29.61 39.81
CA GLY A 169 -18.06 -29.49 40.94
C GLY A 169 -18.80 -30.80 41.16
#